data_AF-A0A7X9UJZ3-F1
#
_entry.id   AF-A0A7X9UJZ3-F1
#
_cell.length_a   1.000
_cell.length_b   1.000
_cell.length_c   1.000
_cell.angle_alpha   90.00
_cell.angle_beta   90.00
_cell.angle_gamma   90.00
#
_symmetry.space_group_name_H-M   'P 1'
#
loop_
_entity.id
_entity.type
_entity.pdbx_description
1 polymer ?
#
loop_
_entity_poly.entity_id
_entity_poly.type
_entity_poly.pdbx_seq_one_letter_code
_entity_poly.pdbx_strand_id
1 'polypeptide(L)'
;MQQLDAALSRFVEQQDLYNEAYGLFQNHDLRPREQHQQPEVDTRIPLSPELQYLYSHYEMMDAEAEGTLKMKNAAVEIGDAALISFVAPEHLHRQQLGYRWIGMNEPYEESSTWPKNHVVIANVNDDPIIVDVEAPNSPVYAAFTGGEANRVADSLSDFFSALAILIEAARSYAGEVKDEETYETKPEYLEQVEPLLQALLGEEYIAHLFEYLSFC
;
A
#
# COMPACT_ATOMS: atom_id res chain seq x y z
N MET A 1 -15.26 -10.00 -2.20
CA MET A 1 -14.28 -10.87 -1.51
C MET A 1 -13.47 -11.75 -2.45
N GLN A 2 -14.06 -12.58 -3.32
CA GLN A 2 -13.27 -13.42 -4.27
C GLN A 2 -12.27 -12.63 -5.13
N GLN A 3 -12.67 -11.44 -5.61
CA GLN A 3 -11.77 -10.57 -6.38
C GLN A 3 -10.58 -10.07 -5.55
N LEU A 4 -10.80 -9.69 -4.29
CA LEU A 4 -9.74 -9.25 -3.38
C LEU A 4 -8.77 -10.39 -3.06
N ASP A 5 -9.29 -11.59 -2.81
CA ASP A 5 -8.49 -12.79 -2.58
C ASP A 5 -7.56 -13.11 -3.77
N ALA A 6 -8.10 -13.06 -4.98
CA ALA A 6 -7.33 -13.26 -6.20
C ALA A 6 -6.28 -12.15 -6.42
N ALA A 7 -6.65 -10.89 -6.15
CA ALA A 7 -5.74 -9.75 -6.27
C ALA A 7 -4.56 -9.86 -5.29
N LEU A 8 -4.84 -10.17 -4.03
CA LEU A 8 -3.81 -10.35 -2.99
C LEU A 8 -2.92 -11.55 -3.27
N SER A 9 -3.50 -12.67 -3.71
CA SER A 9 -2.73 -13.86 -4.08
C SER A 9 -1.76 -13.57 -5.23
N ARG A 10 -2.24 -12.88 -6.28
CA ARG A 10 -1.38 -12.46 -7.41
C ARG A 10 -0.33 -11.47 -6.95
N PHE A 11 -0.69 -10.51 -6.11
CA PHE A 11 0.22 -9.52 -5.56
C PHE A 11 1.38 -10.18 -4.80
N VAL A 12 1.08 -11.09 -3.87
CA VAL A 12 2.10 -11.85 -3.14
C VAL A 12 2.95 -12.70 -4.08
N GLU A 13 2.36 -13.37 -5.06
CA GLU A 13 3.11 -14.15 -6.05
C GLU A 13 4.12 -13.28 -6.81
N GLN A 14 3.73 -12.09 -7.27
CA GLN A 14 4.65 -11.20 -7.97
C GLN A 14 5.71 -10.60 -7.04
N GLN A 15 5.33 -10.26 -5.80
CA GLN A 15 6.28 -9.83 -4.77
C GLN A 15 7.33 -10.92 -4.49
N ASP A 16 6.91 -12.18 -4.38
CA ASP A 16 7.81 -13.30 -4.11
C ASP A 16 8.82 -13.51 -5.23
N LEU A 17 8.33 -13.52 -6.46
CA LEU A 17 9.18 -13.67 -7.63
C LEU A 17 10.16 -12.50 -7.77
N TYR A 18 9.75 -11.29 -7.41
CA TYR A 18 10.63 -10.11 -7.41
C TYR A 18 11.67 -10.19 -6.29
N ASN A 19 11.24 -10.42 -5.05
CA ASN A 19 12.12 -10.53 -3.88
C ASN A 19 13.14 -11.66 -4.03
N GLU A 20 12.74 -12.83 -4.56
CA GLU A 20 13.63 -13.96 -4.82
C GLU A 20 14.69 -13.61 -5.88
N ALA A 21 14.29 -12.91 -6.96
CA ALA A 21 15.20 -12.55 -8.04
C ALA A 21 16.33 -11.61 -7.58
N TYR A 22 16.07 -10.73 -6.60
CA TYR A 22 17.01 -9.70 -6.15
C TYR A 22 17.49 -9.88 -4.70
N GLY A 23 17.04 -10.93 -4.00
CA GLY A 23 17.42 -11.21 -2.61
C GLY A 23 16.91 -10.18 -1.61
N LEU A 24 15.73 -9.59 -1.86
CA LEU A 24 15.16 -8.50 -1.06
C LEU A 24 14.25 -9.01 0.07
N PHE A 25 14.11 -8.17 1.10
CA PHE A 25 13.08 -8.27 2.16
C PHE A 25 12.87 -9.65 2.80
N GLN A 26 13.95 -10.40 3.08
CA GLN A 26 13.85 -11.66 3.81
C GLN A 26 13.27 -11.45 5.22
N ASN A 27 12.03 -11.88 5.44
CA ASN A 27 11.25 -11.67 6.67
C ASN A 27 10.83 -10.20 6.92
N HIS A 28 10.68 -9.41 5.86
CA HIS A 28 10.17 -8.03 5.92
C HIS A 28 9.17 -7.75 4.78
N ASP A 29 8.15 -8.59 4.65
CA ASP A 29 7.21 -8.59 3.51
C ASP A 29 5.78 -8.99 3.92
N LEU A 30 4.86 -9.04 2.94
CA LEU A 30 3.47 -9.38 3.18
C LEU A 30 3.25 -10.87 2.88
N ARG A 31 2.74 -11.63 3.86
CA ARG A 31 2.65 -13.09 3.77
C ARG A 31 1.25 -13.62 4.06
N PRO A 32 0.74 -14.61 3.31
CA PRO A 32 -0.49 -15.29 3.67
C PRO A 32 -0.29 -16.02 5.00
N ARG A 33 -1.31 -15.98 5.86
CA ARG A 33 -1.33 -16.70 7.14
C ARG A 33 -1.71 -18.15 6.91
N GLU A 34 -1.05 -19.07 7.62
CA GLU A 34 -1.46 -20.48 7.64
C GLU A 34 -2.84 -20.68 8.27
N GLN A 35 -3.17 -19.84 9.25
CA GLN A 35 -4.46 -19.83 9.95
C GLN A 35 -4.99 -18.41 10.04
N HIS A 36 -6.25 -18.23 9.67
CA HIS A 36 -6.88 -16.91 9.76
C HIS A 36 -7.03 -16.50 11.21
N GLN A 37 -6.76 -15.23 11.50
CA GLN A 37 -6.82 -14.67 12.84
C GLN A 37 -7.67 -13.41 12.85
N GLN A 38 -8.28 -13.09 13.99
CA GLN A 38 -8.88 -11.76 14.15
C GLN A 38 -7.73 -10.75 14.25
N PRO A 39 -7.74 -9.67 13.43
CA PRO A 39 -6.69 -8.68 13.45
C PRO A 39 -6.73 -7.94 14.77
N GLU A 40 -5.56 -7.78 15.39
CA GLU A 40 -5.41 -6.96 16.59
C GLU A 40 -5.43 -5.50 16.17
N VAL A 41 -6.57 -4.83 16.33
CA VAL A 41 -6.73 -3.42 15.95
C VAL A 41 -7.31 -2.65 17.12
N ASP A 42 -6.79 -1.44 17.34
CA ASP A 42 -7.33 -0.52 18.32
C ASP A 42 -8.81 -0.20 18.00
N THR A 43 -9.67 -0.29 19.00
CA THR A 43 -11.13 -0.09 18.86
C THR A 43 -11.55 1.26 18.27
N ARG A 44 -10.65 2.26 18.24
CA ARG A 44 -10.87 3.58 17.63
C ARG A 44 -10.73 3.56 16.10
N ILE A 45 -10.16 2.51 15.53
CA ILE A 45 -9.90 2.37 14.10
C ILE A 45 -10.96 1.46 13.48
N PRO A 46 -11.86 2.02 12.63
CA PRO A 46 -12.82 1.20 11.90
C PRO A 46 -12.12 0.38 10.81
N LEU A 47 -12.60 -0.83 10.57
CA LEU A 47 -12.19 -1.65 9.43
C LEU A 47 -13.39 -1.92 8.52
N SER A 48 -13.18 -1.82 7.22
CA SER A 48 -14.11 -2.34 6.23
C SER A 48 -14.02 -3.87 6.15
N PRO A 49 -14.99 -4.56 5.53
CA PRO A 49 -14.89 -5.99 5.27
C PRO A 49 -13.61 -6.38 4.50
N GLU A 50 -13.15 -5.55 3.57
CA GLU A 50 -11.93 -5.78 2.79
C GLU A 50 -10.65 -5.64 3.63
N LEU A 51 -10.54 -4.61 4.48
CA LEU A 51 -9.38 -4.50 5.39
C LEU A 51 -9.39 -5.59 6.46
N GLN A 52 -10.57 -5.91 6.99
CA GLN A 52 -10.75 -7.04 7.88
C GLN A 52 -10.26 -8.33 7.21
N TYR A 53 -10.56 -8.55 5.92
CA TYR A 53 -10.07 -9.69 5.16
C TYR A 53 -8.54 -9.67 5.04
N LEU A 54 -7.97 -8.56 4.57
CA LEU A 54 -6.52 -8.38 4.44
C LEU A 54 -5.78 -8.75 5.73
N TYR A 55 -6.12 -8.10 6.85
CA TYR A 55 -5.39 -8.29 8.11
C TYR A 55 -5.68 -9.61 8.82
N SER A 56 -6.77 -10.31 8.46
CA SER A 56 -7.06 -11.65 9.01
C SER A 56 -6.44 -12.79 8.22
N HIS A 57 -6.15 -12.58 6.93
CA HIS A 57 -5.62 -13.60 6.03
C HIS A 57 -4.15 -13.39 5.70
N TYR A 58 -3.63 -12.17 5.89
CA TYR A 58 -2.24 -11.83 5.62
C TYR A 58 -1.58 -11.22 6.86
N GLU A 59 -0.26 -11.40 6.93
CA GLU A 59 0.62 -10.86 7.94
C GLU A 59 1.62 -9.90 7.32
N MET A 60 1.81 -8.77 8.00
CA MET A 60 2.88 -7.82 7.71
C MET A 60 4.10 -8.27 8.51
N MET A 61 5.03 -8.99 7.87
CA MET A 61 6.25 -9.49 8.50
C MET A 61 7.27 -8.37 8.64
N ASP A 62 7.91 -8.29 9.80
CA ASP A 62 9.04 -7.40 10.07
C ASP A 62 9.82 -7.97 11.25
N ALA A 63 10.78 -8.85 10.97
CA ALA A 63 11.57 -9.49 12.02
C ALA A 63 12.37 -8.47 12.86
N GLU A 64 12.71 -7.32 12.30
CA GLU A 64 13.44 -6.27 13.00
C GLU A 64 12.56 -5.46 13.96
N ALA A 65 11.24 -5.48 13.78
CA ALA A 65 10.32 -4.82 14.70
C ALA A 65 10.14 -5.59 16.02
N GLU A 66 10.41 -6.90 16.04
CA GLU A 66 10.16 -7.76 17.21
C GLU A 66 10.92 -7.28 18.46
N GLY A 67 10.20 -7.02 19.54
CA GLY A 67 10.77 -6.54 20.80
C GLY A 67 11.27 -5.09 20.77
N THR A 68 10.97 -4.33 19.71
CA THR A 68 11.35 -2.92 19.57
C THR A 68 10.15 -1.97 19.67
N LEU A 69 10.40 -0.66 19.56
CA LEU A 69 9.37 0.37 19.42
C LEU A 69 9.08 0.74 17.95
N LYS A 70 9.69 0.04 16.98
CA LYS A 70 9.42 0.22 15.54
C LYS A 70 7.97 -0.14 15.24
N MET A 71 7.34 0.57 14.30
CA MET A 71 6.05 0.11 13.78
C MET A 71 6.31 -1.04 12.81
N LYS A 72 5.84 -2.23 13.17
CA LYS A 72 5.86 -3.41 12.31
C LYS A 72 5.16 -3.09 10.99
N ASN A 73 5.82 -3.37 9.87
CA ASN A 73 5.27 -3.14 8.54
C ASN A 73 5.85 -4.14 7.53
N ALA A 74 5.14 -4.45 6.46
CA ALA A 74 5.66 -5.18 5.31
C ALA A 74 6.22 -4.20 4.27
N ALA A 75 7.44 -4.44 3.80
CA ALA A 75 8.03 -3.68 2.71
C ALA A 75 7.67 -4.29 1.35
N VAL A 76 7.37 -3.43 0.39
CA VAL A 76 7.00 -3.78 -0.98
C VAL A 76 7.71 -2.81 -1.92
N GLU A 77 8.63 -3.32 -2.72
CA GLU A 77 9.38 -2.52 -3.70
C GLU A 77 8.79 -2.70 -5.10
N ILE A 78 8.76 -1.62 -5.88
CA ILE A 78 8.33 -1.60 -7.28
C ILE A 78 9.46 -1.01 -8.11
N GLY A 79 10.42 -1.87 -8.46
CA GLY A 79 11.66 -1.41 -9.06
C GLY A 79 12.38 -0.39 -8.17
N ASP A 80 13.29 0.36 -8.78
CA ASP A 80 13.97 1.51 -8.18
C ASP A 80 13.08 2.78 -8.08
N ALA A 81 11.78 2.68 -8.37
CA ALA A 81 10.86 3.81 -8.32
C ALA A 81 10.21 4.03 -6.94
N ALA A 82 9.74 2.96 -6.28
CA ALA A 82 8.92 3.11 -5.07
C ALA A 82 9.13 1.98 -4.06
N LEU A 83 9.16 2.37 -2.77
CA LEU A 83 9.12 1.48 -1.62
C LEU A 83 7.89 1.79 -0.77
N ILE A 84 6.93 0.87 -0.75
CA ILE A 84 5.70 0.95 0.02
C ILE A 84 5.88 0.19 1.33
N SER A 85 5.51 0.80 2.45
CA SER A 85 5.53 0.19 3.79
C SER A 85 4.10 -0.03 4.31
N PHE A 86 3.58 -1.25 4.23
CA PHE A 86 2.25 -1.62 4.72
C PHE A 86 2.26 -1.89 6.22
N VAL A 87 1.48 -1.12 6.97
CA VAL A 87 1.53 -1.14 8.44
C VAL A 87 0.75 -2.34 8.99
N ALA A 88 1.31 -2.99 10.03
CA ALA A 88 0.62 -4.06 10.73
C ALA A 88 -0.63 -3.55 11.47
N PRO A 89 -1.70 -4.36 11.59
CA PRO A 89 -2.99 -3.93 12.12
C PRO A 89 -2.91 -3.33 13.53
N GLU A 90 -2.04 -3.87 14.38
CA GLU A 90 -1.81 -3.44 15.77
C GLU A 90 -1.23 -2.01 15.87
N HIS A 91 -0.73 -1.46 14.76
CA HIS A 91 -0.15 -0.14 14.68
C HIS A 91 -1.02 0.89 13.95
N LEU A 92 -2.19 0.51 13.43
CA LEU A 92 -3.03 1.44 12.66
C LEU A 92 -3.45 2.70 13.45
N HIS A 93 -3.65 2.61 14.76
CA HIS A 93 -3.91 3.80 15.56
C HIS A 93 -2.71 4.75 15.62
N ARG A 94 -1.51 4.19 15.82
CA ARG A 94 -0.27 4.97 15.83
C ARG A 94 0.03 5.56 14.46
N GLN A 95 -0.29 4.83 13.40
CA GLN A 95 -0.16 5.28 12.01
C GLN A 95 -1.03 6.49 11.69
N GLN A 96 -2.15 6.65 12.39
CA GLN A 96 -3.08 7.76 12.21
C GLN A 96 -2.68 9.03 12.98
N LEU A 97 -1.62 8.98 13.80
CA LEU A 97 -1.11 10.15 14.53
C LEU A 97 -0.55 11.19 13.55
N GLY A 98 -0.92 12.45 13.72
CA GLY A 98 -0.58 13.53 12.80
C GLY A 98 -1.56 13.71 11.64
N TYR A 99 -2.35 12.69 11.31
CA TYR A 99 -3.44 12.78 10.33
C TYR A 99 -4.81 12.96 11.02
N ARG A 100 -5.35 11.88 11.59
CA ARG A 100 -6.63 11.87 12.28
C ARG A 100 -6.51 12.33 13.72
N TRP A 101 -5.42 11.97 14.40
CA TRP A 101 -5.21 12.26 15.81
C TRP A 101 -4.11 13.30 15.98
N ILE A 102 -4.47 14.48 16.47
CA ILE A 102 -3.60 15.65 16.59
C ILE A 102 -3.25 15.89 18.04
N GLY A 103 -1.96 16.11 18.32
CA GLY A 103 -1.45 16.42 19.65
C GLY A 103 -0.07 15.82 19.91
N MET A 104 0.63 16.37 20.90
CA MET A 104 1.96 15.90 21.29
C MET A 104 1.90 14.82 22.39
N ASN A 105 0.81 14.75 23.15
CA ASN A 105 0.60 13.79 24.23
C ASN A 105 -0.89 13.43 24.33
N GLU A 106 -1.19 12.27 24.93
CA GLU A 106 -2.58 11.89 25.19
C GLU A 106 -3.26 12.82 26.23
N PRO A 107 -4.58 13.08 26.09
CA PRO A 107 -5.46 12.60 25.02
C PRO A 107 -5.25 13.39 23.71
N TYR A 108 -5.23 12.68 22.58
CA TYR A 108 -5.21 13.29 21.26
C TYR A 108 -6.58 13.90 20.92
N GLU A 109 -6.56 14.99 20.14
CA GLU A 109 -7.76 15.59 19.56
C GLU A 109 -8.00 15.02 18.16
N GLU A 110 -9.25 14.72 17.82
CA GLU A 110 -9.59 14.29 16.47
C GLU A 110 -9.54 15.49 15.52
N SER A 111 -8.86 15.34 14.38
CA SER A 111 -8.76 16.36 13.34
C SER A 111 -10.13 16.71 12.80
N SER A 112 -10.40 18.01 12.64
CA SER A 112 -11.65 18.51 12.04
C SER A 112 -11.65 18.44 10.51
N THR A 113 -10.49 18.25 9.89
CA THR A 113 -10.31 18.23 8.43
C THR A 113 -10.07 16.83 7.88
N TRP A 114 -9.68 15.87 8.72
CA TRP A 114 -9.46 14.49 8.30
C TRP A 114 -10.78 13.70 8.27
N PRO A 115 -11.14 13.03 7.16
CA PRO A 115 -12.33 12.18 7.12
C PRO A 115 -12.22 11.00 8.11
N LYS A 116 -13.23 10.78 8.93
CA LYS A 116 -13.18 9.77 10.01
C LYS A 116 -13.09 8.33 9.50
N ASN A 117 -13.61 8.11 8.31
CA ASN A 117 -13.62 6.87 7.54
C ASN A 117 -12.31 6.63 6.78
N HIS A 118 -11.37 7.58 6.77
CA HIS A 118 -10.06 7.40 6.13
C HIS A 118 -9.08 6.75 7.10
N VAL A 119 -8.60 5.56 6.73
CA VAL A 119 -7.60 4.80 7.47
C VAL A 119 -6.31 4.72 6.66
N VAL A 120 -5.22 5.27 7.18
CA VAL A 120 -3.89 5.12 6.58
C VAL A 120 -3.40 3.69 6.82
N ILE A 121 -3.12 2.95 5.74
CA ILE A 121 -2.70 1.54 5.78
C ILE A 121 -1.25 1.32 5.35
N ALA A 122 -0.66 2.28 4.64
CA ALA A 122 0.71 2.19 4.18
C ALA A 122 1.28 3.59 3.93
N ASN A 123 2.59 3.66 3.71
CA ASN A 123 3.27 4.88 3.27
C ASN A 123 4.22 4.64 2.11
N VAL A 124 4.46 5.69 1.33
CA VAL A 124 5.58 5.85 0.41
C VAL A 124 6.28 7.15 0.80
N ASN A 125 7.56 7.11 1.19
CA ASN A 125 8.29 8.31 1.64
C ASN A 125 7.54 9.15 2.69
N ASP A 126 6.98 8.49 3.71
CA ASP A 126 6.11 9.08 4.76
C ASP A 126 4.75 9.64 4.29
N ASP A 127 4.48 9.65 2.99
CA ASP A 127 3.20 10.06 2.43
C ASP A 127 2.15 8.93 2.55
N PRO A 128 0.89 9.20 2.91
CA PRO A 128 -0.08 8.14 3.25
C PRO A 128 -0.78 7.51 2.03
N ILE A 129 -0.94 6.18 2.09
CA ILE A 129 -1.94 5.41 1.36
C ILE A 129 -3.12 5.15 2.29
N ILE A 130 -4.30 5.54 1.83
CA ILE A 130 -5.51 5.69 2.63
C ILE A 130 -6.60 4.80 2.05
N VAL A 131 -7.35 4.12 2.90
CA VAL A 131 -8.57 3.41 2.52
C VAL A 131 -9.76 4.12 3.13
N ASP A 132 -10.77 4.40 2.31
CA ASP A 132 -12.10 4.78 2.80
C ASP A 132 -12.84 3.51 3.23
N VAL A 133 -13.00 3.33 4.53
CA VAL A 133 -13.57 2.09 5.09
C VAL A 133 -15.10 2.09 5.19
N GLU A 134 -15.76 3.20 4.87
CA GLU A 134 -17.22 3.29 4.85
C GLU A 134 -17.79 3.21 3.42
N ALA A 135 -17.01 3.60 2.41
CA ALA A 135 -17.42 3.49 1.02
C ALA A 135 -17.45 2.02 0.52
N PRO A 136 -18.37 1.68 -0.40
CA PRO A 136 -18.42 0.35 -1.00
C PRO A 136 -17.10 -0.02 -1.68
N ASN A 137 -16.68 -1.27 -1.51
CA ASN A 137 -15.45 -1.84 -2.08
C ASN A 137 -14.13 -1.27 -1.54
N SER A 138 -14.17 -0.40 -0.53
CA SER A 138 -12.98 0.16 0.12
C SER A 138 -12.02 0.86 -0.86
N PRO A 139 -12.42 1.98 -1.48
CA PRO A 139 -11.55 2.69 -2.41
C PRO A 139 -10.28 3.20 -1.74
N VAL A 140 -9.24 3.28 -2.57
CA VAL A 140 -7.90 3.67 -2.13
C VAL A 140 -7.59 5.07 -2.62
N TYR A 141 -7.06 5.88 -1.71
CA TYR A 141 -6.60 7.23 -1.93
C TYR A 141 -5.12 7.33 -1.58
N ALA A 142 -4.43 8.28 -2.18
CA ALA A 142 -3.07 8.63 -1.86
C ALA A 142 -2.95 10.14 -1.74
N ALA A 143 -2.10 10.61 -0.83
CA ALA A 143 -1.88 12.04 -0.62
C ALA A 143 -0.40 12.29 -0.39
N PHE A 144 0.12 13.42 -0.87
CA PHE A 144 1.39 13.95 -0.37
C PHE A 144 1.17 14.62 0.99
N THR A 145 2.19 14.64 1.84
CA THR A 145 2.12 15.22 3.18
C THR A 145 1.65 16.68 3.12
N GLY A 146 0.49 16.95 3.75
CA GLY A 146 -0.15 18.27 3.76
C GLY A 146 -0.98 18.60 2.52
N GLY A 147 -1.06 17.71 1.53
CA GLY A 147 -1.89 17.82 0.34
C GLY A 147 -3.29 17.19 0.50
N GLU A 148 -4.13 17.40 -0.51
CA GLU A 148 -5.42 16.71 -0.62
C GLU A 148 -5.22 15.26 -1.08
N ALA A 149 -6.07 14.36 -0.58
CA ALA A 149 -6.03 12.95 -0.96
C ALA A 149 -6.75 12.72 -2.28
N ASN A 150 -6.03 12.17 -3.26
CA ASN A 150 -6.56 11.81 -4.57
C ASN A 150 -6.88 10.32 -4.62
N ARG A 151 -8.00 9.95 -5.24
CA ARG A 151 -8.36 8.55 -5.42
C ARG A 151 -7.46 7.91 -6.46
N VAL A 152 -6.87 6.76 -6.11
CA VAL A 152 -5.96 5.98 -6.97
C VAL A 152 -6.53 4.62 -7.38
N ALA A 153 -7.57 4.14 -6.69
CA ALA A 153 -8.30 2.94 -7.08
C ALA A 153 -9.76 2.97 -6.61
N ASP A 154 -10.64 2.37 -7.40
CA ASP A 154 -12.07 2.25 -7.04
C ASP A 154 -12.32 1.25 -5.92
N SER A 155 -11.39 0.30 -5.72
CA SER A 155 -11.47 -0.73 -4.70
C SER A 155 -10.10 -1.18 -4.18
N LEU A 156 -10.09 -1.82 -3.02
CA LEU A 156 -8.87 -2.44 -2.48
C LEU A 156 -8.35 -3.56 -3.40
N SER A 157 -9.24 -4.29 -4.07
CA SER A 157 -8.83 -5.32 -5.04
C SER A 157 -8.15 -4.75 -6.28
N ASP A 158 -8.63 -3.63 -6.80
CA ASP A 158 -8.03 -2.98 -7.96
C ASP A 158 -6.67 -2.41 -7.61
N PHE A 159 -6.52 -1.84 -6.41
CA PHE A 159 -5.23 -1.37 -5.91
C PHE A 159 -4.18 -2.48 -5.86
N PHE A 160 -4.46 -3.62 -5.22
CA PHE A 160 -3.51 -4.74 -5.18
C PHE A 160 -3.25 -5.34 -6.57
N SER A 161 -4.26 -5.36 -7.45
CA SER A 161 -4.07 -5.80 -8.84
C SER A 161 -3.13 -4.86 -9.61
N ALA A 162 -3.24 -3.55 -9.39
CA ALA A 162 -2.36 -2.55 -9.98
C ALA A 162 -0.91 -2.71 -9.49
N LEU A 163 -0.71 -2.91 -8.18
CA LEU A 163 0.62 -3.18 -7.62
C LEU A 163 1.23 -4.45 -8.21
N ALA A 164 0.44 -5.53 -8.37
CA ALA A 164 0.92 -6.76 -8.99
C ALA A 164 1.38 -6.55 -10.45
N ILE A 165 0.64 -5.76 -11.24
CA ILE A 165 1.02 -5.40 -12.62
C ILE A 165 2.35 -4.65 -12.65
N LEU A 166 2.51 -3.65 -11.78
CA LEU A 166 3.72 -2.84 -11.69
C LEU A 166 4.95 -3.69 -11.30
N ILE A 167 4.82 -4.53 -10.26
CA ILE A 167 5.91 -5.41 -9.79
C ILE A 167 6.30 -6.44 -10.86
N GLU A 168 5.31 -7.06 -11.51
CA GLU A 168 5.55 -8.03 -12.60
C GLU A 168 6.33 -7.38 -13.74
N ALA A 169 5.95 -6.16 -14.13
CA ALA A 169 6.65 -5.42 -15.15
C ALA A 169 8.06 -5.04 -14.70
N ALA A 170 8.25 -4.56 -13.46
CA ALA A 170 9.56 -4.13 -12.95
C ALA A 170 10.59 -5.27 -13.02
N ARG A 171 10.15 -6.51 -12.75
CA ARG A 171 11.01 -7.71 -12.90
C ARG A 171 11.53 -7.90 -14.32
N SER A 172 10.75 -7.58 -15.35
CA SER A 172 11.18 -7.63 -16.76
C SER A 172 12.28 -6.62 -17.09
N TYR A 173 12.43 -5.58 -16.27
CA TYR A 173 13.45 -4.54 -16.38
C TYR A 173 14.56 -4.68 -15.32
N ALA A 174 14.73 -5.88 -14.76
CA ALA A 174 15.74 -6.14 -13.73
C ALA A 174 15.59 -5.29 -12.44
N GLY A 175 14.40 -4.73 -12.19
CA GLY A 175 14.17 -3.76 -11.11
C GLY A 175 14.57 -2.32 -11.46
N GLU A 176 15.29 -2.09 -12.55
CA GLU A 176 15.74 -0.76 -12.97
C GLU A 176 14.69 -0.14 -13.89
N VAL A 177 13.67 0.50 -13.33
CA VAL A 177 12.59 1.16 -14.07
C VAL A 177 12.86 2.64 -14.29
N LYS A 178 13.83 3.22 -13.58
CA LYS A 178 14.34 4.59 -13.80
C LYS A 178 15.57 4.62 -14.70
N ASP A 179 15.69 5.70 -15.46
CA ASP A 179 16.91 6.04 -16.18
C ASP A 179 17.94 6.65 -15.20
N GLU A 180 19.17 6.13 -15.21
CA GLU A 180 20.21 6.55 -14.26
C GLU A 180 20.70 8.00 -14.49
N GLU A 181 20.55 8.53 -15.71
CA GLU A 181 20.99 9.88 -16.06
C GLU A 181 19.91 10.93 -15.80
N THR A 182 18.66 10.63 -16.17
CA THR A 182 17.54 11.58 -16.07
C THR A 182 16.71 11.41 -14.82
N TYR A 183 16.76 10.25 -14.16
CA TYR A 183 15.85 9.83 -13.08
C TYR A 183 14.37 9.76 -13.50
N GLU A 184 14.10 9.86 -14.80
CA GLU A 184 12.77 9.65 -15.38
C GLU A 184 12.49 8.16 -15.51
N THR A 185 11.21 7.80 -15.56
CA THR A 185 10.77 6.42 -15.77
C THR A 185 11.03 6.04 -17.22
N LYS A 186 11.62 4.86 -17.43
CA LYS A 186 11.90 4.33 -18.77
C LYS A 186 10.59 4.27 -19.57
N PRO A 187 10.50 4.94 -20.75
CA PRO A 187 9.28 4.95 -21.55
C PRO A 187 8.76 3.55 -21.88
N GLU A 188 9.66 2.59 -22.12
CA GLU A 188 9.29 1.21 -22.43
C GLU A 188 8.56 0.53 -21.27
N TYR A 189 8.92 0.85 -20.02
CA TYR A 189 8.23 0.34 -18.85
C TYR A 189 6.81 0.90 -18.78
N LEU A 190 6.64 2.21 -19.01
CA LEU A 190 5.32 2.86 -19.06
C LEU A 190 4.46 2.29 -20.19
N GLU A 191 5.01 2.13 -21.40
CA GLU A 191 4.32 1.52 -22.55
C GLU A 191 3.81 0.10 -22.23
N GLN A 192 4.49 -0.63 -21.34
CA GLN A 192 4.06 -1.96 -20.91
C GLN A 192 2.92 -1.91 -19.88
N VAL A 193 3.02 -1.05 -18.86
CA VAL A 193 2.07 -1.06 -17.72
C VAL A 193 0.84 -0.19 -17.94
N GLU A 194 0.98 0.94 -18.62
CA GLU A 194 -0.08 1.94 -18.76
C GLU A 194 -1.36 1.38 -19.41
N PRO A 195 -1.31 0.60 -20.52
CA PRO A 195 -2.52 0.02 -21.09
C PRO A 195 -3.26 -0.94 -20.16
N LEU A 196 -2.51 -1.70 -19.34
CA LEU A 196 -3.08 -2.66 -18.39
C LEU A 196 -3.73 -1.92 -17.20
N LEU A 197 -3.04 -0.91 -16.68
CA LEU A 197 -3.56 -0.08 -15.60
C LEU A 197 -4.74 0.76 -16.07
N GLN A 198 -4.79 1.16 -17.35
CA GLN A 198 -5.91 1.95 -17.89
C GLN A 198 -7.17 1.12 -18.02
N ALA A 199 -7.03 -0.14 -18.42
CA ALA A 199 -8.13 -1.09 -18.43
C ALA A 199 -8.65 -1.41 -17.01
N LEU A 200 -7.79 -1.31 -15.99
CA LEU A 200 -8.11 -1.65 -14.60
C LEU A 200 -8.67 -0.47 -13.81
N LEU A 201 -8.01 0.69 -13.84
CA LEU A 201 -8.27 1.84 -12.98
C LEU A 201 -8.97 2.99 -13.72
N GLY A 202 -8.80 3.07 -15.04
CA GLY A 202 -9.18 4.26 -15.83
C GLY A 202 -8.12 5.37 -15.77
N GLU A 203 -8.20 6.29 -16.73
CA GLU A 203 -7.16 7.29 -17.01
C GLU A 203 -6.88 8.24 -15.83
N GLU A 204 -7.93 8.72 -15.16
CA GLU A 204 -7.82 9.65 -14.03
C GLU A 204 -7.03 9.05 -12.86
N TYR A 205 -7.34 7.81 -12.49
CA TYR A 205 -6.72 7.18 -11.33
C TYR A 205 -5.29 6.70 -11.60
N ILE A 206 -4.96 6.35 -12.85
CA ILE A 206 -3.57 6.08 -13.22
C ILE A 206 -2.73 7.32 -13.02
N ALA A 207 -3.20 8.49 -13.47
CA ALA A 207 -2.43 9.73 -13.35
C ALA A 207 -2.10 10.02 -11.88
N HIS A 208 -3.07 9.87 -10.98
CA HIS A 208 -2.84 10.01 -9.54
C HIS A 208 -1.88 8.94 -8.98
N LEU A 209 -2.02 7.68 -9.40
CA LEU A 209 -1.17 6.59 -8.95
C LEU A 209 0.29 6.77 -9.41
N PHE A 210 0.49 7.16 -10.66
CA PHE A 210 1.81 7.42 -11.24
C PHE A 210 2.49 8.61 -10.59
N GLU A 211 1.77 9.72 -10.42
CA GLU A 211 2.27 10.89 -9.69
C GLU A 211 2.70 10.49 -8.28
N TYR A 212 1.85 9.78 -7.53
CA TYR A 212 2.12 9.39 -6.16
C TYR A 212 3.32 8.43 -6.02
N LEU A 213 3.42 7.43 -6.90
CA LEU A 213 4.53 6.47 -6.91
C LEU A 213 5.78 7.00 -7.63
N SER A 214 5.80 8.28 -7.99
CA SER A 214 6.92 8.92 -8.70
C SER A 214 7.24 8.29 -10.06
N PHE A 215 6.26 7.72 -10.76
CA PHE A 215 6.37 7.35 -12.16
C PHE A 215 6.16 8.59 -13.05
N CYS A 216 7.22 9.38 -13.19
CA CYS A 216 7.30 10.56 -14.06
C CYS A 216 8.22 10.33 -15.26
#